data_AF-A0ABD6XV58-F1
#
_entry.id   AF-A0ABD6XV58-F1
#
_cell.length_a   1.000
_cell.length_b   1.000
_cell.length_c   1.000
_cell.angle_alpha   90.00
_cell.angle_beta   90.00
_cell.angle_gamma   90.00
#
_symmetry.space_group_name_H-M   'P 1'
#
loop_
_entity.id
_entity.type
_entity.pdbx_description
1 polymer ?
#
loop_
_entity_poly.entity_id
_entity_poly.type
_entity_poly.pdbx_seq_one_letter_code
_entity_poly.pdbx_strand_id
1 'polypeptide(L)'
;MKNETLGDRIRLRRKSLQLTQKQLAQQVKVSHVAISQWEKEETLPRGENLLRLAEALGCAPAFLIDGDGPVFSESAWSGLHQIPLLAQRDVPQWLNEAGSVRHELLMHNDMALSQQSFAFRVEEQAMTPAILRNDVVIIDPRQSPQPGDCVLVLQQQAALLRTWRQRGIENGVMQFELAPVNINFPELHSSRDSLKLIGTLVELRRYRQL
;
A
#
# COMPACT_ATOMS: atom_id res chain seq x y z
N MET A 1 -13.61 6.08 36.35
CA MET A 1 -13.23 6.36 34.94
C MET A 1 -14.05 7.54 34.49
N LYS A 2 -13.46 8.56 33.85
CA LYS A 2 -14.23 9.71 33.38
C LYS A 2 -15.20 9.23 32.29
N ASN A 3 -16.50 9.42 32.47
CA ASN A 3 -17.46 9.31 31.38
C ASN A 3 -17.13 10.41 30.37
N GLU A 4 -16.66 10.03 29.19
CA GLU A 4 -16.49 10.97 28.08
C GLU A 4 -17.86 11.55 27.71
N THR A 5 -17.91 12.87 27.50
CA THR A 5 -19.15 13.55 27.08
C THR A 5 -19.31 13.51 25.55
N LEU A 6 -20.45 13.95 25.03
CA LEU A 6 -20.69 14.02 23.58
C LEU A 6 -19.69 14.95 22.89
N GLY A 7 -19.43 16.11 23.47
CA GLY A 7 -18.46 17.11 23.04
C GLY A 7 -17.03 16.60 23.09
N ASP A 8 -16.68 15.76 24.07
CA ASP A 8 -15.39 15.07 24.08
C ASP A 8 -15.28 14.10 22.90
N ARG A 9 -16.32 13.31 22.62
CA ARG A 9 -16.35 12.39 21.47
C ARG A 9 -16.28 13.11 20.13
N ILE A 10 -17.01 14.22 19.96
CA ILE A 10 -16.92 15.09 18.77
C ILE A 10 -15.47 15.57 18.59
N ARG A 11 -14.87 16.13 19.65
CA ARG A 11 -13.51 16.68 19.61
C ARG A 11 -12.48 15.60 19.27
N LEU A 12 -12.59 14.42 19.89
CA LEU A 12 -11.70 13.29 19.65
C LEU A 12 -11.79 12.81 18.20
N ARG A 13 -13.01 12.58 17.68
CA ARG A 13 -13.22 12.15 16.29
C ARG A 13 -12.72 13.18 15.29
N ARG A 14 -13.08 14.45 15.47
CA ARG A 14 -12.61 15.53 14.59
C ARG A 14 -11.09 15.58 14.53
N LYS A 15 -10.41 15.43 15.67
CA LYS A 15 -8.93 15.39 15.74
C LYS A 15 -8.36 14.15 15.07
N SER A 16 -8.99 12.97 15.23
CA SER A 16 -8.55 11.75 14.53
C SER A 16 -8.64 11.86 13.01
N LEU A 17 -9.59 12.66 12.50
CA LEU A 17 -9.76 13.00 11.09
C LEU A 17 -8.90 14.19 10.64
N GLN A 18 -8.06 14.74 11.52
CA GLN A 18 -7.21 15.91 11.26
C GLN A 18 -7.99 17.16 10.81
N LEU A 19 -9.26 17.27 11.17
CA LEU A 19 -10.12 18.40 10.81
C LEU A 19 -9.99 19.54 11.83
N THR A 20 -9.96 20.77 11.35
CA THR A 20 -10.22 21.96 12.16
C THR A 20 -11.72 22.08 12.45
N GLN A 21 -12.09 22.79 13.53
CA GLN A 21 -13.50 23.08 13.81
C GLN A 21 -14.19 23.79 12.63
N LYS A 22 -13.46 24.64 11.89
CA LYS A 22 -13.99 25.38 10.73
C LYS A 22 -14.28 24.45 9.56
N GLN A 23 -13.39 23.49 9.30
CA GLN A 23 -13.59 22.48 8.26
C GLN A 23 -14.78 21.57 8.59
N LEU A 24 -14.90 21.12 9.85
CA LEU A 24 -16.05 20.32 10.27
C LEU A 24 -17.36 21.11 10.14
N ALA A 25 -17.37 22.38 10.54
CA ALA A 25 -18.55 23.24 10.41
C ALA A 25 -19.02 23.37 8.95
N GLN A 26 -18.07 23.50 8.02
CA GLN A 26 -18.35 23.57 6.58
C GLN A 26 -18.97 22.27 6.05
N GLN A 27 -18.46 21.11 6.48
CA GLN A 27 -19.01 19.80 6.09
C GLN A 27 -20.43 19.58 6.62
N VAL A 28 -20.67 19.93 7.89
CA VAL A 28 -21.98 19.78 8.56
C VAL A 28 -22.99 20.86 8.13
N LYS A 29 -22.51 21.91 7.45
CA LYS A 29 -23.27 23.11 7.01
C LYS A 29 -23.83 23.91 8.19
N VAL A 30 -22.99 24.16 9.20
CA VAL A 30 -23.30 24.99 10.37
C VAL A 30 -22.24 26.05 10.59
N SER A 31 -22.47 26.96 11.53
CA SER A 31 -21.44 27.95 11.91
C SER A 31 -20.29 27.28 12.66
N HIS A 32 -19.08 27.83 12.53
CA HIS A 32 -17.93 27.43 13.33
C HIS A 32 -18.21 27.50 14.84
N VAL A 33 -19.01 28.50 15.26
CA VAL A 33 -19.43 28.69 16.64
C VAL A 33 -20.27 27.50 17.13
N ALA A 34 -21.15 26.94 16.30
CA ALA A 34 -21.96 25.77 16.66
C ALA A 34 -21.08 24.55 17.01
N ILE A 35 -20.06 24.25 16.18
CA ILE A 35 -19.11 23.16 16.49
C ILE A 35 -18.38 23.41 17.81
N SER A 36 -17.92 24.64 18.04
CA SER A 36 -17.24 25.01 19.29
C SER A 36 -18.15 24.84 20.51
N GLN A 37 -19.41 25.25 20.41
CA GLN A 37 -20.41 25.09 21.47
C GLN A 37 -20.74 23.62 21.74
N TRP A 38 -20.85 22.79 20.70
CA TRP A 38 -21.07 21.35 20.85
C TRP A 38 -19.90 20.65 21.52
N GLU A 39 -18.66 20.97 21.13
CA GLU A 39 -17.47 20.41 21.78
C GLU A 39 -17.35 20.82 23.26
N LYS A 40 -17.87 21.99 23.63
CA LYS A 40 -17.84 22.52 25.00
C LYS A 40 -19.05 22.14 25.85
N GLU A 41 -19.99 21.35 25.33
CA GLU A 41 -21.27 21.04 26.01
C GLU A 41 -22.16 22.26 26.30
N GLU A 42 -21.93 23.40 25.63
CA GLU A 42 -22.77 24.60 25.79
C GLU A 42 -24.12 24.42 25.10
N THR A 43 -24.13 23.72 23.96
CA THR A 43 -25.35 23.27 23.27
C THR A 43 -25.15 21.86 22.72
N LEU A 44 -26.23 21.17 22.37
CA LEU A 44 -26.18 19.81 21.82
C LEU A 44 -26.72 19.77 20.39
N PRO A 45 -26.06 19.05 19.46
CA PRO A 45 -26.62 18.80 18.13
C PRO A 45 -27.86 17.91 18.26
N ARG A 46 -28.93 18.25 17.54
CA ARG A 46 -30.21 17.51 17.54
C ARG A 46 -30.74 17.34 16.13
N GLY A 47 -31.61 16.33 15.95
CA GLY A 47 -32.29 16.06 14.69
C GLY A 47 -31.30 15.98 13.53
N GLU A 48 -31.57 16.75 12.48
CA GLU A 48 -30.76 16.74 11.25
C GLU A 48 -29.29 17.15 11.47
N ASN A 49 -29.02 18.06 12.41
CA ASN A 49 -27.64 18.48 12.71
C ASN A 49 -26.83 17.34 13.33
N LEU A 50 -27.46 16.49 14.16
CA LEU A 50 -26.79 15.31 14.73
C LEU A 50 -26.47 14.29 13.64
N LEU A 51 -27.41 14.06 12.71
CA LEU A 51 -27.21 13.12 11.60
C LEU A 51 -26.08 13.58 10.67
N ARG A 52 -26.10 14.86 10.24
CA ARG A 52 -25.03 15.43 9.40
C ARG A 52 -23.67 15.45 10.10
N LEU A 53 -23.67 15.68 11.42
CA LEU A 53 -22.44 15.64 12.22
C LEU A 53 -21.88 14.21 12.30
N ALA A 54 -22.73 13.22 12.54
CA ALA A 54 -22.34 11.82 12.59
C ALA A 54 -21.78 11.33 11.24
N GLU A 55 -22.43 11.74 10.14
CA GLU A 55 -21.97 11.50 8.77
C GLU A 55 -20.59 12.13 8.51
N ALA A 56 -20.42 13.42 8.81
CA ALA A 56 -19.15 14.13 8.63
C ALA A 56 -18.01 13.58 9.50
N LEU A 57 -18.34 12.96 10.65
CA LEU A 57 -17.37 12.35 11.55
C LEU A 57 -17.18 10.84 11.32
N GLY A 58 -17.84 10.25 10.33
CA GLY A 58 -17.78 8.82 10.03
C GLY A 58 -18.12 7.97 11.26
N CYS A 59 -19.30 8.14 11.84
CA CYS A 59 -19.73 7.32 12.99
C CYS A 59 -21.25 7.23 13.08
N ALA A 60 -21.74 6.29 13.88
CA ALA A 60 -23.15 6.23 14.22
C ALA A 60 -23.55 7.43 15.11
N PRO A 61 -24.78 7.97 14.98
CA PRO A 61 -25.27 9.00 15.89
C PRO A 61 -25.27 8.57 17.37
N ALA A 62 -25.54 7.28 17.64
CA ALA A 62 -25.47 6.71 18.98
C ALA A 62 -24.07 6.88 19.59
N PHE A 63 -23.01 6.68 18.79
CA PHE A 63 -21.64 6.81 19.26
C PHE A 63 -21.37 8.22 19.78
N LEU A 64 -21.92 9.26 19.14
CA LEU A 64 -21.81 10.62 19.65
C LEU A 64 -22.61 10.83 20.94
N ILE A 65 -23.79 10.22 21.08
CA ILE A 65 -24.71 10.40 22.23
C ILE A 65 -24.20 9.72 23.50
N ASP A 66 -23.86 8.45 23.45
CA ASP A 66 -23.54 7.62 24.62
C ASP A 66 -22.27 6.78 24.45
N GLY A 67 -21.68 6.78 23.25
CA GLY A 67 -20.49 5.99 22.94
C GLY A 67 -20.81 4.64 22.30
N ASP A 68 -22.09 4.31 22.08
CA ASP A 68 -22.48 3.03 21.51
C ASP A 68 -22.52 3.03 19.97
N GLY A 69 -22.17 1.91 19.38
CA GLY A 69 -22.30 1.69 17.93
C GLY A 69 -21.04 1.98 17.12
N PRO A 70 -21.10 1.71 15.81
CA PRO A 70 -19.92 1.69 14.97
C PRO A 70 -19.36 3.08 14.70
N VAL A 71 -18.04 3.17 14.80
CA VAL A 71 -17.27 4.24 14.20
C VAL A 71 -16.85 3.76 12.81
N PHE A 72 -17.42 4.38 11.78
CA PHE A 72 -17.07 4.07 10.39
C PHE A 72 -15.75 4.77 10.11
N SER A 73 -14.63 4.04 10.20
CA SER A 73 -13.37 4.62 9.73
C SER A 73 -13.55 4.98 8.25
N GLU A 74 -13.06 6.15 7.85
CA GLU A 74 -13.04 6.61 6.45
C GLU A 74 -12.05 5.80 5.60
N SER A 75 -11.87 4.55 5.98
CA SER A 75 -10.64 3.85 5.78
C SER A 75 -10.88 2.36 5.64
N ALA A 76 -11.99 2.02 4.99
CA ALA A 76 -11.99 0.89 4.07
C ALA A 76 -10.77 0.96 3.10
N TRP A 77 -10.18 2.16 2.92
CA TRP A 77 -8.94 2.40 2.20
C TRP A 77 -7.72 2.81 3.05
N SER A 78 -7.76 2.95 4.39
CA SER A 78 -6.49 3.10 5.14
C SER A 78 -5.83 1.74 5.18
N GLY A 79 -4.80 1.58 4.36
CA GLY A 79 -4.14 0.31 4.12
C GLY A 79 -4.27 -0.15 2.67
N LEU A 80 -5.13 0.47 1.84
CA LEU A 80 -5.12 0.22 0.40
C LEU A 80 -4.07 1.11 -0.26
N HIS A 81 -2.88 0.54 -0.48
CA HIS A 81 -1.78 1.15 -1.22
C HIS A 81 -2.11 1.16 -2.71
N GLN A 82 -1.92 2.33 -3.35
CA GLN A 82 -1.95 2.44 -4.80
C GLN A 82 -0.56 2.14 -5.38
N ILE A 83 -0.52 1.24 -6.35
CA ILE A 83 0.70 0.71 -6.94
C ILE A 83 0.63 0.86 -8.47
N PRO A 84 1.63 1.47 -9.12
CA PRO A 84 1.64 1.57 -10.57
C PRO A 84 1.88 0.19 -11.21
N LEU A 85 1.07 -0.15 -12.22
CA LEU A 85 1.32 -1.27 -13.11
C LEU A 85 2.12 -0.80 -14.34
N LEU A 86 3.30 -1.38 -14.53
CA LEU A 86 4.25 -1.06 -15.58
C LEU A 86 4.32 -2.20 -16.61
N ALA A 87 4.76 -1.87 -17.83
CA ALA A 87 5.31 -2.87 -18.72
C ALA A 87 6.69 -3.30 -18.22
N GLN A 88 7.07 -4.58 -18.37
CA GLN A 88 8.34 -5.10 -17.84
C GLN A 88 9.56 -4.37 -18.41
N ARG A 89 9.50 -3.97 -19.69
CA ARG A 89 10.55 -3.17 -20.36
C ARG A 89 10.77 -1.76 -19.77
N ASP A 90 9.79 -1.21 -19.08
CA ASP A 90 9.85 0.16 -18.55
C ASP A 90 10.38 0.20 -17.11
N VAL A 91 10.53 -0.98 -16.47
CA VAL A 91 11.06 -1.12 -15.11
C VAL A 91 12.43 -0.43 -14.93
N PRO A 92 13.43 -0.62 -15.82
CA PRO A 92 14.72 0.06 -15.66
C PRO A 92 14.60 1.59 -15.66
N GLN A 93 13.74 2.14 -16.52
CA GLN A 93 13.50 3.58 -16.57
C GLN A 93 12.79 4.07 -15.30
N TRP A 94 11.77 3.34 -14.84
CA TRP A 94 11.00 3.67 -13.63
C TRP A 94 11.88 3.78 -12.39
N LEU A 95 12.87 2.90 -12.26
CA LEU A 95 13.81 2.87 -11.14
C LEU A 95 14.74 4.09 -11.09
N ASN A 96 14.97 4.75 -12.22
CA ASN A 96 15.83 5.93 -12.30
C ASN A 96 15.00 7.23 -12.29
N GLU A 97 13.86 7.24 -12.98
CA GLU A 97 13.05 8.45 -13.23
C GLU A 97 11.55 8.12 -13.20
N ALA A 98 11.04 7.77 -12.02
CA ALA A 98 9.64 7.35 -11.82
C ALA A 98 8.60 8.32 -12.43
N GLY A 99 8.84 9.64 -12.35
CA GLY A 99 7.90 10.66 -12.87
C GLY A 99 7.77 10.74 -14.40
N SER A 100 8.65 10.07 -15.14
CA SER A 100 8.71 10.12 -16.61
C SER A 100 8.11 8.89 -17.29
N VAL A 101 7.75 7.86 -16.54
CA VAL A 101 7.28 6.58 -17.07
C VAL A 101 5.76 6.50 -17.02
N ARG A 102 5.14 6.13 -18.14
CA ARG A 102 3.70 5.93 -18.22
C ARG A 102 3.31 4.60 -17.58
N HIS A 103 2.35 4.63 -16.66
CA HIS A 103 1.75 3.42 -16.08
C HIS A 103 0.52 2.98 -16.89
N GLU A 104 0.28 1.68 -16.99
CA GLU A 104 -0.93 1.12 -17.61
C GLU A 104 -2.17 1.41 -16.75
N LEU A 105 -2.04 1.25 -15.43
CA LEU A 105 -3.10 1.36 -14.44
C LEU A 105 -2.49 1.63 -13.05
N LEU A 106 -3.30 2.14 -12.12
CA LEU A 106 -3.05 2.05 -10.68
C LEU A 106 -3.81 0.86 -10.09
N MET A 107 -3.07 -0.06 -9.47
CA MET A 107 -3.60 -1.20 -8.73
C MET A 107 -3.77 -0.85 -7.26
N HIS A 108 -4.72 -1.49 -6.59
CA HIS A 108 -4.89 -1.39 -5.14
C HIS A 108 -4.40 -2.68 -4.46
N ASN A 109 -3.77 -2.53 -3.31
CA ASN A 109 -3.20 -3.60 -2.51
C ASN A 109 -3.40 -3.31 -1.02
N ASP A 110 -3.84 -4.29 -0.25
CA ASP A 110 -4.16 -4.17 1.19
C ASP A 110 -2.99 -4.57 2.12
N MET A 111 -1.85 -4.99 1.58
CA MET A 111 -0.63 -5.23 2.32
C MET A 111 0.09 -3.91 2.63
N ALA A 112 0.80 -3.86 3.77
CA ALA A 112 1.66 -2.75 4.13
C ALA A 112 2.91 -2.70 3.24
N LEU A 113 2.82 -1.98 2.12
CA LEU A 113 3.87 -1.89 1.11
C LEU A 113 4.60 -0.56 1.16
N SER A 114 5.87 -0.57 0.74
CA SER A 114 6.62 0.68 0.63
C SER A 114 6.09 1.57 -0.51
N GLN A 115 6.32 2.87 -0.40
CA GLN A 115 5.98 3.86 -1.44
C GLN A 115 6.77 3.67 -2.75
N GLN A 116 7.76 2.78 -2.76
CA GLN A 116 8.55 2.44 -3.94
C GLN A 116 8.05 1.16 -4.62
N SER A 117 7.00 0.54 -4.09
CA SER A 117 6.44 -0.69 -4.66
C SER A 117 5.81 -0.42 -6.01
N PHE A 118 5.96 -1.38 -6.92
CA PHE A 118 5.40 -1.31 -8.26
C PHE A 118 5.00 -2.72 -8.72
N ALA A 119 4.09 -2.77 -9.68
CA ALA A 119 3.68 -4.02 -10.32
C ALA A 119 4.15 -4.03 -11.78
N PHE A 120 4.37 -5.22 -12.34
CA PHE A 120 4.56 -5.38 -13.78
C PHE A 120 4.02 -6.72 -14.28
N ARG A 121 3.74 -6.79 -15.59
CA ARG A 121 3.32 -8.02 -16.28
C ARG A 121 4.54 -8.84 -16.69
N VAL A 122 4.55 -10.12 -16.36
CA VAL A 122 5.66 -11.02 -16.68
C VAL A 122 5.66 -11.40 -18.17
N GLU A 123 6.78 -11.21 -18.85
CA GLU A 123 6.98 -11.53 -20.27
C GLU A 123 7.87 -12.76 -20.50
N GLU A 124 8.77 -13.06 -19.55
CA GLU A 124 9.69 -14.21 -19.61
C GLU A 124 9.07 -15.53 -19.12
N GLN A 125 9.79 -16.65 -19.34
CA GLN A 125 9.35 -18.01 -18.98
C GLN A 125 10.30 -18.72 -18.01
N ALA A 126 11.31 -18.03 -17.51
CA ALA A 126 12.31 -18.59 -16.60
C ALA A 126 11.72 -19.08 -15.26
N MET A 127 10.56 -18.56 -14.88
CA MET A 127 9.87 -18.92 -13.64
C MET A 127 8.68 -19.88 -13.85
N THR A 128 8.48 -20.37 -15.08
CA THR A 128 7.44 -21.38 -15.38
C THR A 128 7.79 -22.74 -14.75
N PRO A 129 6.80 -23.48 -14.19
CA PRO A 129 5.37 -23.23 -14.21
C PRO A 129 4.83 -22.37 -13.05
N ALA A 130 5.67 -21.97 -12.09
CA ALA A 130 5.24 -21.22 -10.93
C ALA A 130 4.67 -19.84 -11.31
N ILE A 131 5.38 -19.11 -12.17
CA ILE A 131 4.99 -17.82 -12.71
C ILE A 131 4.93 -17.95 -14.23
N LEU A 132 3.78 -17.56 -14.80
CA LEU A 132 3.48 -17.66 -16.22
C LEU A 132 3.54 -16.28 -16.87
N ARG A 133 3.69 -16.27 -18.19
CA ARG A 133 3.51 -15.05 -18.98
C ARG A 133 2.14 -14.44 -18.71
N ASN A 134 2.09 -13.11 -18.63
CA ASN A 134 0.93 -12.28 -18.30
C ASN A 134 0.47 -12.32 -16.84
N ASP A 135 1.12 -13.09 -15.96
CA ASP A 135 0.95 -12.88 -14.53
C ASP A 135 1.37 -11.47 -14.17
N VAL A 136 0.71 -10.89 -13.17
CA VAL A 136 1.10 -9.62 -12.58
C VAL A 136 1.81 -9.90 -11.28
N VAL A 137 3.04 -9.39 -11.15
CA VAL A 137 3.81 -9.48 -9.92
C VAL A 137 3.92 -8.10 -9.28
N ILE A 138 3.88 -8.06 -7.95
CA ILE A 138 4.12 -6.85 -7.17
C ILE A 138 5.49 -7.01 -6.52
N ILE A 139 6.36 -6.01 -6.73
CA ILE A 139 7.71 -5.95 -6.16
C ILE A 139 7.76 -4.83 -5.13
N ASP A 140 8.30 -5.13 -3.95
CA ASP A 140 8.68 -4.11 -2.97
C ASP A 140 10.22 -3.98 -2.90
N PRO A 141 10.78 -2.84 -3.34
CA PRO A 141 12.22 -2.56 -3.25
C PRO A 141 12.78 -2.44 -1.83
N ARG A 142 11.94 -2.17 -0.83
CA ARG A 142 12.37 -2.05 0.57
C ARG A 142 12.39 -3.38 1.32
N GLN A 143 11.80 -4.43 0.73
CA GLN A 143 11.76 -5.76 1.32
C GLN A 143 13.04 -6.53 0.97
N SER A 144 13.84 -6.86 1.99
CA SER A 144 14.99 -7.75 1.84
C SER A 144 14.54 -9.19 1.59
N PRO A 145 15.19 -9.91 0.66
CA PRO A 145 14.82 -11.29 0.35
C PRO A 145 15.31 -12.28 1.39
N GLN A 146 14.52 -13.32 1.60
CA GLN A 146 14.88 -14.54 2.33
C GLN A 146 15.26 -15.66 1.35
N PRO A 147 16.03 -16.68 1.81
CA PRO A 147 16.30 -17.86 1.00
C PRO A 147 15.01 -18.51 0.45
N GLY A 148 14.93 -18.64 -0.87
CA GLY A 148 13.76 -19.18 -1.57
C GLY A 148 12.79 -18.13 -2.13
N ASP A 149 12.91 -16.86 -1.73
CA ASP A 149 12.06 -15.79 -2.25
C ASP A 149 12.29 -15.58 -3.76
N CYS A 150 11.24 -15.17 -4.46
CA CYS A 150 11.39 -14.66 -5.82
C CYS A 150 11.78 -13.18 -5.75
N VAL A 151 12.84 -12.80 -6.47
CA VAL A 151 13.35 -11.44 -6.51
C VAL A 151 13.35 -10.90 -7.93
N LEU A 152 13.20 -9.59 -8.04
CA LEU A 152 13.44 -8.85 -9.27
C LEU A 152 14.89 -8.35 -9.29
N VAL A 153 15.60 -8.63 -10.38
CA VAL A 153 16.97 -8.15 -10.60
C VAL A 153 17.10 -7.48 -11.97
N LEU A 154 18.04 -6.54 -12.09
CA LEU A 154 18.52 -6.04 -13.37
C LEU A 154 19.85 -6.70 -13.73
N GLN A 155 19.92 -7.23 -14.95
CA GLN A 155 21.14 -7.67 -15.60
C GLN A 155 21.24 -6.99 -16.97
N GLN A 156 22.23 -6.12 -17.17
CA GLN A 156 22.42 -5.40 -18.46
C GLN A 156 21.13 -4.76 -19.01
N GLN A 157 20.37 -4.06 -18.16
CA GLN A 157 19.05 -3.45 -18.44
C GLN A 157 17.86 -4.42 -18.58
N ALA A 158 18.07 -5.73 -18.59
CA ALA A 158 16.97 -6.69 -18.55
C ALA A 158 16.47 -6.90 -17.12
N ALA A 159 15.16 -6.69 -16.91
CA ALA A 159 14.45 -7.01 -15.68
C ALA A 159 14.11 -8.51 -15.64
N LEU A 160 14.63 -9.25 -14.67
CA LEU A 160 14.51 -10.71 -14.56
C LEU A 160 13.97 -11.11 -13.18
N LEU A 161 13.07 -12.09 -13.14
CA LEU A 161 12.56 -12.73 -11.92
C LEU A 161 13.34 -14.02 -11.66
N ARG A 162 13.91 -14.18 -10.47
CA ARG A 162 14.66 -15.39 -10.10
C ARG A 162 14.45 -15.74 -8.63
N THR A 163 14.62 -17.00 -8.28
CA THR A 163 14.66 -17.46 -6.89
C THR A 163 15.99 -17.11 -6.25
N TRP A 164 15.95 -16.40 -5.12
CA TRP A 164 17.08 -16.04 -4.30
C TRP A 164 17.63 -17.26 -3.55
N ARG A 165 18.90 -17.58 -3.78
CA ARG A 165 19.64 -18.62 -3.06
C ARG A 165 20.86 -17.99 -2.38
N GLN A 166 20.77 -17.81 -1.06
CA GLN A 166 21.88 -17.30 -0.27
C GLN A 166 23.02 -18.33 -0.23
N ARG A 167 24.26 -17.91 -0.50
CA ARG A 167 25.45 -18.78 -0.45
C ARG A 167 26.33 -18.52 0.76
N GLY A 168 26.47 -17.27 1.18
CA GLY A 168 27.26 -16.89 2.35
C GLY A 168 27.95 -15.55 2.16
N ILE A 169 28.97 -15.28 2.95
CA ILE A 169 29.77 -14.06 2.84
C ILE A 169 31.18 -14.47 2.41
N GLU A 170 31.68 -13.85 1.35
CA GLU A 170 33.05 -14.04 0.86
C GLU A 170 33.72 -12.68 0.73
N ASN A 171 34.90 -12.51 1.34
CA ASN A 171 35.63 -11.23 1.38
C ASN A 171 34.78 -10.04 1.89
N GLY A 172 33.88 -10.30 2.85
CA GLY A 172 32.99 -9.29 3.42
C GLY A 172 31.78 -8.92 2.55
N VAL A 173 31.62 -9.56 1.39
CA VAL A 173 30.51 -9.34 0.46
C VAL A 173 29.56 -10.53 0.48
N MET A 174 28.25 -10.27 0.60
CA MET A 174 27.21 -11.31 0.50
C MET A 174 27.23 -11.93 -0.90
N GLN A 175 27.44 -13.23 -0.97
CA GLN A 175 27.33 -14.04 -2.18
C GLN A 175 25.98 -14.74 -2.24
N PHE A 176 25.38 -14.68 -3.42
CA PHE A 176 24.09 -15.28 -3.71
C PHE A 176 24.01 -15.78 -5.14
N GLU A 177 23.06 -16.67 -5.36
CA GLU A 177 22.67 -17.19 -6.65
C GLU A 177 21.22 -16.86 -6.94
N LEU A 178 20.92 -16.73 -8.22
CA LEU A 178 19.60 -16.44 -8.73
C LEU A 178 19.24 -17.56 -9.70
N ALA A 179 18.35 -18.44 -9.24
CA ALA A 179 17.96 -19.62 -9.98
C ALA A 179 16.60 -19.43 -10.65
N PRO A 180 16.42 -19.88 -11.90
CA PRO A 180 15.10 -20.03 -12.48
C PRO A 180 14.38 -21.23 -11.86
N VAL A 181 13.04 -21.23 -11.94
CA VAL A 181 12.25 -22.44 -11.68
C VAL A 181 12.29 -23.37 -12.90
N ASN A 182 12.34 -22.78 -14.10
CA ASN A 182 12.44 -23.50 -15.34
C ASN A 182 13.90 -23.90 -15.62
N ILE A 183 14.18 -25.21 -15.56
CA ILE A 183 15.53 -25.78 -15.74
C ILE A 183 16.17 -25.47 -17.10
N ASN A 184 15.39 -25.03 -18.09
CA ASN A 184 15.90 -24.68 -19.42
C ASN A 184 16.55 -23.27 -19.45
N PHE A 185 16.53 -22.54 -18.34
CA PHE A 185 17.14 -21.22 -18.21
C PHE A 185 18.38 -21.30 -17.29
N PRO A 186 19.41 -20.48 -17.53
CA PRO A 186 20.63 -20.53 -16.75
C PRO A 186 20.49 -19.87 -15.37
N GLU A 187 21.30 -20.35 -14.41
CA GLU A 187 21.50 -19.71 -13.11
C GLU A 187 22.47 -18.52 -13.22
N LEU A 188 22.23 -17.47 -12.43
CA LEU A 188 23.09 -16.30 -12.32
C LEU A 188 23.75 -16.26 -10.94
N HIS A 189 24.98 -15.76 -10.85
CA HIS A 189 25.76 -15.75 -9.61
C HIS A 189 26.34 -14.37 -9.37
N SER A 190 26.19 -13.86 -8.14
CA SER A 190 26.69 -12.54 -7.74
C SER A 190 28.20 -12.34 -7.92
N SER A 191 28.98 -13.42 -7.94
CA SER A 191 30.44 -13.38 -8.05
C SER A 191 30.95 -13.16 -9.47
N ARG A 192 30.15 -13.46 -10.50
CA ARG A 192 30.56 -13.39 -11.91
C ARG A 192 29.66 -12.53 -12.78
N ASP A 193 28.39 -12.39 -12.40
CA ASP A 193 27.40 -11.66 -13.17
C ASP A 193 27.22 -10.24 -12.60
N SER A 194 27.10 -9.24 -13.47
CA SER A 194 26.76 -7.88 -13.05
C SER A 194 25.26 -7.79 -12.77
N LEU A 195 24.90 -7.97 -11.50
CA LEU A 195 23.52 -8.06 -11.04
C LEU A 195 23.20 -6.90 -10.10
N LYS A 196 22.05 -6.26 -10.31
CA LYS A 196 21.48 -5.27 -9.37
C LYS A 196 20.16 -5.80 -8.83
N LEU A 197 20.13 -6.15 -7.54
CA LEU A 197 18.88 -6.50 -6.85
C LEU A 197 17.98 -5.26 -6.79
N ILE A 198 16.74 -5.41 -7.24
CA ILE A 198 15.75 -4.32 -7.25
C ILE A 198 14.78 -4.44 -6.09
N GLY A 199 14.31 -5.64 -5.79
CA GLY A 199 13.33 -5.86 -4.73
C GLY A 199 12.84 -7.29 -4.71
N THR A 200 11.97 -7.56 -3.74
CA THR A 200 11.40 -8.89 -3.50
C THR A 200 9.96 -8.94 -4.02
N LEU A 201 9.57 -10.06 -4.63
CA LEU A 201 8.19 -10.32 -5.01
C LEU A 201 7.37 -10.54 -3.74
N VAL A 202 6.37 -9.69 -3.53
CA VAL A 202 5.48 -9.73 -2.35
C VAL A 202 4.11 -10.30 -2.68
N GLU A 203 3.69 -10.22 -3.95
CA GLU A 203 2.40 -10.76 -4.39
C GLU A 203 2.43 -11.19 -5.86
N LEU A 204 1.69 -12.25 -6.17
CA LEU A 204 1.46 -12.76 -7.53
C LEU A 204 -0.05 -12.77 -7.80
N ARG A 205 -0.49 -12.13 -8.88
CA ARG A 205 -1.87 -12.14 -9.37
C ARG A 205 -1.93 -12.82 -10.72
N ARG A 206 -2.76 -13.87 -10.82
CA ARG A 206 -3.07 -14.58 -12.06
C ARG A 206 -4.54 -14.39 -12.40
N TYR A 207 -4.81 -13.73 -13.52
CA TYR A 207 -6.17 -13.68 -14.06
C TYR A 207 -6.53 -15.04 -14.64
N ARG A 208 -7.76 -15.48 -14.40
CA ARG A 208 -8.31 -16.66 -15.06
C ARG A 208 -8.38 -16.40 -16.57
N GLN A 209 -7.80 -17.28 -17.37
CA GLN A 209 -8.00 -17.26 -18.82
C GLN A 209 -9.43 -17.75 -19.10
N LEU A 210 -10.21 -16.92 -19.81
CA LEU A 210 -11.56 -17.25 -20.27
C LEU A 210 -11.50 -17.89 -21.66
#